data_AF-A0A1C0ADY6-F1
#
_entry.id   AF-A0A1C0ADY6-F1
#
_cell.length_a   1.000
_cell.length_b   1.000
_cell.length_c   1.000
_cell.angle_alpha   90.00
_cell.angle_beta   90.00
_cell.angle_gamma   90.00
#
_symmetry.space_group_name_H-M   'P 1'
#
loop_
_entity.id
_entity.type
_entity.pdbx_description
1 polymer ?
#
loop_
_entity_poly.entity_id
_entity_poly.type
_entity_poly.pdbx_seq_one_letter_code
_entity_poly.pdbx_strand_id
1 'polypeptide(L)'
;MAWAILPTNYKDIVWSGLKRYTQIDNDDGTISFRDDTHYTYKEQSFFGAKEANQINEAINYIMTKLENGTNLYTEFQTFFNNQRQLFINAKDEVITDITHKTDSDYDLFKGHLDDLKQQGNSSLTEIESNYQQRMSIYENQQKALFDLWFSDIKAQLSGDVAGNLQKQIETLGTKIDGFLPNDITFSTDGKTITEKVNDKKIVTEFISDTTIVQKLYVNEVLNLTKTITFLNGGKNIKEVVE
;
A
#
# COMPACT_ATOMS: atom_id res chain seq x y z
N MET A 1 85.23 -43.12 1.88
CA MET A 1 85.30 -42.67 3.29
C MET A 1 83.88 -42.63 3.80
N ALA A 2 83.62 -43.14 5.01
CA ALA A 2 82.29 -43.03 5.62
C ALA A 2 82.07 -41.60 6.13
N TRP A 3 80.81 -41.15 6.14
CA TRP A 3 80.40 -39.86 6.67
C TRP A 3 80.55 -39.83 8.19
N ALA A 4 81.10 -38.73 8.72
CA ALA A 4 81.15 -38.48 10.15
C ALA A 4 79.91 -37.68 10.56
N ILE A 5 79.14 -38.23 11.52
CA ILE A 5 77.94 -37.58 12.06
C ILE A 5 78.30 -36.20 12.63
N LEU A 6 77.67 -35.15 12.11
CA LEU A 6 77.82 -33.78 12.57
C LEU A 6 77.23 -33.62 13.98
N PRO A 7 77.83 -32.83 14.89
CA PRO A 7 77.26 -32.59 16.23
C PRO A 7 75.89 -31.90 16.16
N THR A 8 74.97 -32.28 17.06
CA THR A 8 73.59 -31.76 17.13
C THR A 8 73.23 -31.23 18.52
N ASN A 9 74.25 -30.88 19.32
CA ASN A 9 74.13 -30.47 20.71
C ASN A 9 74.74 -29.07 20.99
N TYR A 10 74.85 -28.22 19.96
CA TYR A 10 75.22 -26.82 20.14
C TYR A 10 74.24 -26.12 21.11
N LYS A 11 74.72 -25.07 21.79
CA LYS A 11 73.96 -24.22 22.71
C LYS A 11 74.37 -22.76 22.53
N ASP A 12 73.43 -21.83 22.64
CA ASP A 12 73.68 -20.39 22.41
C ASP A 12 74.43 -19.69 23.57
N ILE A 13 74.98 -18.48 23.31
CA ILE A 13 75.82 -17.71 24.26
C ILE A 13 75.57 -16.14 24.30
N VAL A 14 74.57 -15.54 25.03
CA VAL A 14 74.48 -14.07 25.41
C VAL A 14 75.26 -13.96 26.69
N TRP A 15 74.78 -13.22 27.68
CA TRP A 15 75.32 -12.97 28.98
C TRP A 15 74.35 -11.99 29.66
N SER A 16 74.26 -11.96 30.98
CA SER A 16 73.51 -10.95 31.73
C SER A 16 74.38 -10.29 32.82
N GLY A 17 74.51 -8.96 32.78
CA GLY A 17 75.25 -8.16 33.78
C GLY A 17 75.78 -6.82 33.26
N LEU A 18 76.85 -6.30 33.89
CA LEU A 18 77.75 -5.27 33.35
C LEU A 18 79.09 -5.90 32.93
N LYS A 19 79.60 -5.56 31.72
CA LYS A 19 80.72 -6.28 31.12
C LYS A 19 81.94 -6.11 32.01
N ARG A 20 82.51 -7.23 32.45
CA ARG A 20 83.59 -7.22 33.42
C ARG A 20 84.90 -7.13 32.66
N TYR A 21 85.50 -5.95 32.64
CA TYR A 21 86.84 -5.75 32.12
C TYR A 21 87.81 -5.66 33.29
N THR A 22 88.85 -6.48 33.29
CA THR A 22 89.99 -6.30 34.20
C THR A 22 90.93 -5.28 33.59
N GLN A 23 91.12 -4.16 34.28
CA GLN A 23 92.12 -3.15 33.95
C GLN A 23 93.51 -3.67 34.33
N ILE A 24 94.47 -3.51 33.42
CA ILE A 24 95.87 -3.83 33.60
C ILE A 24 96.63 -2.56 33.26
N ASP A 25 97.26 -1.96 34.28
CA ASP A 25 98.14 -0.82 34.10
C ASP A 25 99.52 -1.37 33.70
N ASN A 26 100.01 -0.95 32.53
CA ASN A 26 101.28 -1.41 31.98
C ASN A 26 102.43 -0.53 32.48
N ASP A 27 103.65 -1.10 32.55
CA ASP A 27 104.86 -0.39 33.01
C ASP A 27 105.25 0.83 32.13
N ASP A 28 104.68 0.94 30.92
CA ASP A 28 104.84 2.08 30.00
C ASP A 28 103.84 3.23 30.25
N GLY A 29 103.00 3.12 31.28
CA GLY A 29 101.96 4.09 31.63
C GLY A 29 100.70 4.00 30.78
N THR A 30 100.58 3.02 29.89
CA THR A 30 99.33 2.71 29.18
C THR A 30 98.42 1.79 30.00
N ILE A 31 97.14 1.75 29.64
CA ILE A 31 96.12 0.97 30.34
C ILE A 31 95.45 0.02 29.35
N SER A 32 95.43 -1.27 29.69
CA SER A 32 94.80 -2.33 28.91
C SER A 32 93.56 -2.89 29.62
N PHE A 33 92.54 -3.28 28.85
CA PHE A 33 91.30 -3.87 29.38
C PHE A 33 91.09 -5.28 28.82
N ARG A 34 91.14 -6.31 29.69
CA ARG A 34 90.84 -7.70 29.32
C ARG A 34 89.36 -8.01 29.57
N ASP A 35 88.63 -8.50 28.58
CA ASP A 35 87.23 -8.93 28.75
C ASP A 35 87.17 -10.24 29.55
N ASP A 36 86.67 -10.16 30.79
CA ASP A 36 86.39 -11.28 31.70
C ASP A 36 84.87 -11.55 31.81
N THR A 37 84.08 -11.06 30.85
CA THR A 37 82.63 -11.27 30.79
C THR A 37 82.29 -12.73 30.48
N HIS A 38 81.39 -13.34 31.26
CA HIS A 38 81.09 -14.78 31.17
C HIS A 38 79.74 -15.08 30.51
N TYR A 39 79.76 -15.59 29.27
CA TYR A 39 78.61 -15.60 28.36
C TYR A 39 77.65 -16.84 28.50
N THR A 40 76.32 -16.62 28.46
CA THR A 40 75.17 -17.59 28.49
C THR A 40 73.95 -17.15 27.59
N TYR A 41 73.56 -17.89 26.51
CA TYR A 41 72.39 -17.86 25.53
C TYR A 41 72.03 -16.72 24.48
N LYS A 42 72.66 -16.63 23.27
CA LYS A 42 72.74 -15.40 22.41
C LYS A 42 71.44 -14.91 21.72
N GLU A 43 71.45 -13.60 21.39
CA GLU A 43 70.48 -12.74 20.70
C GLU A 43 69.76 -13.34 19.48
N GLN A 44 68.50 -12.93 19.30
CA GLN A 44 67.52 -13.40 18.31
C GLN A 44 67.82 -13.03 16.83
N SER A 45 69.07 -12.70 16.46
CA SER A 45 69.43 -12.22 15.12
C SER A 45 70.71 -12.86 14.56
N PHE A 46 71.03 -14.09 14.98
CA PHE A 46 72.10 -14.90 14.41
C PHE A 46 71.62 -16.33 14.17
N PHE A 47 72.31 -17.05 13.29
CA PHE A 47 72.15 -18.49 13.13
C PHE A 47 72.47 -19.18 14.45
N GLY A 48 71.44 -19.61 15.17
CA GLY A 48 71.54 -20.11 16.53
C GLY A 48 71.95 -21.57 16.57
N ALA A 49 72.26 -22.02 17.78
CA ALA A 49 72.45 -23.42 18.10
C ALA A 49 71.27 -24.28 17.68
N LYS A 50 70.04 -23.77 17.78
CA LYS A 50 68.83 -24.47 17.35
C LYS A 50 68.85 -24.74 15.84
N GLU A 51 69.09 -23.73 15.02
CA GLU A 51 69.16 -23.85 13.56
C GLU A 51 70.35 -24.73 13.16
N ALA A 52 71.51 -24.59 13.82
CA ALA A 52 72.68 -25.43 13.62
C ALA A 52 72.41 -26.92 13.92
N ASN A 53 71.76 -27.20 15.06
CA ASN A 53 71.38 -28.57 15.44
C ASN A 53 70.38 -29.16 14.43
N GLN A 54 69.34 -28.41 14.05
CA GLN A 54 68.32 -28.86 13.10
C GLN A 54 68.90 -29.16 11.71
N ILE A 55 69.81 -28.33 11.21
CA ILE A 55 70.49 -28.55 9.92
C ILE A 55 71.43 -29.75 10.01
N ASN A 56 72.18 -29.90 11.09
CA ASN A 56 73.07 -31.05 11.27
C ASN A 56 72.30 -32.37 11.41
N GLU A 57 71.17 -32.38 12.14
CA GLU A 57 70.25 -33.53 12.19
C GLU A 57 69.73 -33.90 10.80
N ALA A 58 69.27 -32.92 10.01
CA ALA A 58 68.80 -33.15 8.66
C ALA A 58 69.89 -33.68 7.72
N ILE A 59 71.10 -33.09 7.75
CA ILE A 59 72.24 -33.55 6.96
C ILE A 59 72.65 -34.97 7.36
N ASN A 60 72.74 -35.26 8.66
CA ASN A 60 73.08 -36.59 9.16
C ASN A 60 72.06 -37.63 8.69
N TYR A 61 70.76 -37.34 8.79
CA TYR A 61 69.70 -38.22 8.30
C TYR A 61 69.83 -38.48 6.78
N ILE A 62 70.06 -37.44 5.98
CA ILE A 62 70.27 -37.54 4.53
C ILE A 62 71.50 -38.40 4.20
N MET A 63 72.63 -38.15 4.86
CA MET A 63 73.89 -38.88 4.60
C MET A 63 73.80 -40.33 5.05
N THR A 64 73.22 -40.63 6.22
CA THR A 64 72.97 -42.01 6.65
C THR A 64 72.05 -42.75 5.69
N LYS A 65 71.03 -42.10 5.11
CA LYS A 65 70.19 -42.71 4.07
C LYS A 65 70.97 -42.98 2.78
N LEU A 66 71.81 -42.04 2.35
CA LEU A 66 72.66 -42.18 1.17
C LEU A 66 73.68 -43.33 1.32
N GLU A 67 74.35 -43.43 2.46
CA GLU A 67 75.31 -44.52 2.74
C GLU A 67 74.65 -45.90 2.77
N ASN A 68 73.40 -45.98 3.25
CA ASN A 68 72.60 -47.21 3.21
C ASN A 68 72.03 -47.53 1.80
N GLY A 69 72.50 -46.85 0.75
CA GLY A 69 72.07 -47.10 -0.64
C GLY A 69 70.66 -46.62 -0.97
N THR A 70 70.05 -45.78 -0.13
CA THR A 70 68.69 -45.26 -0.37
C THR A 70 68.72 -44.30 -1.56
N ASN A 71 67.84 -44.52 -2.55
CA ASN A 71 67.66 -43.57 -3.64
C ASN A 71 66.90 -42.33 -3.15
N LEU A 72 67.64 -41.36 -2.61
CA LEU A 72 67.10 -40.10 -2.09
C LEU A 72 66.22 -39.36 -3.10
N TYR A 73 66.52 -39.44 -4.41
CA TYR A 73 65.72 -38.78 -5.45
C TYR A 73 64.31 -39.37 -5.55
N THR A 74 64.17 -40.69 -5.37
CA THR A 74 62.87 -41.37 -5.30
C THR A 74 62.13 -41.03 -4.00
N GLU A 75 62.83 -41.03 -2.86
CA GLU A 75 62.24 -40.69 -1.55
C GLU A 75 61.72 -39.23 -1.53
N PHE A 76 62.52 -38.27 -2.03
CA PHE A 76 62.10 -36.87 -2.12
C PHE A 76 60.92 -36.69 -3.08
N GLN A 77 60.89 -37.37 -4.23
CA GLN A 77 59.72 -37.32 -5.13
C GLN A 77 58.47 -37.89 -4.45
N THR A 78 58.57 -39.01 -3.74
CA THR A 78 57.46 -39.59 -2.98
C THR A 78 56.96 -38.60 -1.91
N PHE A 79 57.88 -37.99 -1.15
CA PHE A 79 57.54 -36.97 -0.17
C PHE A 79 56.82 -35.77 -0.81
N PHE A 80 57.36 -35.17 -1.87
CA PHE A 80 56.75 -34.02 -2.54
C PHE A 80 55.40 -34.36 -3.18
N ASN A 81 55.24 -35.55 -3.76
CA ASN A 81 53.95 -36.02 -4.28
C ASN A 81 52.90 -36.16 -3.15
N ASN A 82 53.29 -36.72 -2.00
CA ASN A 82 52.42 -36.85 -0.83
C ASN A 82 52.03 -35.47 -0.25
N GLN A 83 53.00 -34.56 -0.09
CA GLN A 83 52.73 -33.18 0.37
C GLN A 83 51.81 -32.42 -0.60
N ARG A 84 52.02 -32.58 -1.92
CA ARG A 84 51.14 -31.99 -2.93
C ARG A 84 49.71 -32.53 -2.82
N GLN A 85 49.54 -33.84 -2.59
CA GLN A 85 48.21 -34.42 -2.44
C GLN A 85 47.51 -33.94 -1.16
N LEU A 86 48.22 -33.85 -0.03
CA LEU A 86 47.67 -33.28 1.20
C LEU A 86 47.22 -31.83 1.00
N PHE A 87 48.00 -31.02 0.27
CA PHE A 87 47.62 -29.64 -0.07
C PHE A 87 46.39 -29.57 -0.98
N ILE A 88 46.29 -30.44 -2.00
CA ILE A 88 45.11 -30.52 -2.87
C ILE A 88 43.85 -30.88 -2.06
N ASN A 89 43.95 -31.91 -1.20
CA ASN A 89 42.82 -32.34 -0.37
C ASN A 89 42.34 -31.21 0.56
N ALA A 90 43.26 -30.52 1.26
CA ALA A 90 42.93 -29.40 2.14
C ALA A 90 42.31 -28.21 1.36
N LYS A 91 42.79 -27.95 0.14
CA LYS A 91 42.20 -26.94 -0.76
C LYS A 91 40.77 -27.33 -1.19
N ASP A 92 40.53 -28.60 -1.52
CA ASP A 92 39.21 -29.09 -1.93
C ASP A 92 38.20 -29.10 -0.77
N GLU A 93 38.65 -29.42 0.45
CA GLU A 93 37.87 -29.28 1.69
C GLU A 93 37.46 -27.81 1.92
N VAL A 94 38.41 -26.87 1.89
CA VAL A 94 38.13 -25.43 2.03
C VAL A 94 37.19 -24.90 0.94
N ILE A 95 37.33 -25.34 -0.31
CA ILE A 95 36.41 -24.96 -1.38
C ILE A 95 34.99 -25.49 -1.10
N THR A 96 34.88 -26.74 -0.64
CA THR A 96 33.60 -27.38 -0.30
C THR A 96 32.88 -26.62 0.81
N ASP A 97 33.59 -26.24 1.86
CA ASP A 97 33.05 -25.44 2.97
C ASP A 97 32.62 -24.04 2.52
N ILE A 98 33.41 -23.37 1.66
CA ILE A 98 33.05 -22.06 1.09
C ILE A 98 31.78 -22.17 0.23
N THR A 99 31.66 -23.21 -0.60
CA THR A 99 30.46 -23.46 -1.41
C THR A 99 29.24 -23.70 -0.52
N HIS A 100 29.31 -24.63 0.43
CA HIS A 100 28.20 -24.90 1.36
C HIS A 100 27.76 -23.64 2.13
N LYS A 101 28.72 -22.83 2.61
CA LYS A 101 28.39 -21.57 3.29
C LYS A 101 27.72 -20.57 2.33
N THR A 102 28.23 -20.44 1.11
CA THR A 102 27.67 -19.52 0.10
C THR A 102 26.24 -19.91 -0.29
N ASP A 103 25.99 -21.20 -0.50
CA ASP A 103 24.65 -21.72 -0.80
C ASP A 103 23.69 -21.51 0.37
N SER A 104 24.14 -21.77 1.61
CA SER A 104 23.35 -21.53 2.82
C SER A 104 23.04 -20.05 3.04
N ASP A 105 24.01 -19.14 2.86
CA ASP A 105 23.80 -17.69 2.95
C ASP A 105 22.80 -17.22 1.88
N TYR A 106 22.87 -17.79 0.67
CA TYR A 106 21.96 -17.47 -0.45
C TYR A 106 20.52 -17.99 -0.20
N ASP A 107 20.38 -19.18 0.37
CA ASP A 107 19.08 -19.74 0.77
C ASP A 107 18.43 -18.92 1.89
N LEU A 108 19.21 -18.51 2.91
CA LEU A 108 18.76 -17.60 3.97
C LEU A 108 18.30 -16.24 3.40
N PHE A 109 19.05 -15.68 2.45
CA PHE A 109 18.69 -14.42 1.79
C PHE A 109 17.39 -14.54 0.98
N LYS A 110 17.21 -15.61 0.20
CA LYS A 110 15.95 -15.87 -0.52
C LYS A 110 14.77 -16.00 0.46
N GLY A 111 14.93 -16.77 1.52
CA GLY A 111 13.91 -16.93 2.56
C GLY A 111 13.50 -15.61 3.19
N HIS A 112 14.47 -14.73 3.49
CA HIS A 112 14.18 -13.39 4.01
C HIS A 112 13.42 -12.51 3.00
N LEU A 113 13.78 -12.55 1.71
CA LEU A 113 13.04 -11.83 0.67
C LEU A 113 11.60 -12.32 0.51
N ASP A 114 11.36 -13.62 0.65
CA ASP A 114 10.00 -14.19 0.53
C ASP A 114 9.14 -13.88 1.77
N ASP A 115 9.73 -13.89 2.97
CA ASP A 115 9.10 -13.41 4.20
C ASP A 115 8.71 -11.92 4.10
N LEU A 116 9.62 -11.06 3.62
CA LEU A 116 9.31 -9.63 3.38
C LEU A 116 8.16 -9.43 2.38
N LYS A 117 8.12 -10.21 1.29
CA LYS A 117 6.98 -10.18 0.34
C LYS A 117 5.68 -10.61 1.02
N GLN A 118 5.72 -11.67 1.83
CA GLN A 118 4.54 -12.17 2.54
C GLN A 118 4.01 -11.13 3.53
N GLN A 119 4.86 -10.55 4.36
CA GLN A 119 4.49 -9.48 5.30
C GLN A 119 3.93 -8.25 4.58
N GLY A 120 4.53 -7.84 3.46
CA GLY A 120 4.04 -6.75 2.62
C GLY A 120 2.65 -7.03 2.05
N ASN A 121 2.44 -8.22 1.48
CA ASN A 121 1.14 -8.65 0.94
C ASN A 121 0.06 -8.72 2.03
N SER A 122 0.37 -9.26 3.21
CA SER A 122 -0.56 -9.30 4.34
C SER A 122 -0.94 -7.88 4.81
N SER A 123 0.05 -6.98 4.93
CA SER A 123 -0.18 -5.59 5.33
C SER A 123 -1.06 -4.83 4.33
N LEU A 124 -0.81 -5.00 3.02
CA LEU A 124 -1.63 -4.41 1.97
C LEU A 124 -3.07 -4.94 2.00
N THR A 125 -3.23 -6.26 2.17
CA THR A 125 -4.56 -6.90 2.27
C THR A 125 -5.35 -6.37 3.47
N GLU A 126 -4.71 -6.20 4.62
CA GLU A 126 -5.32 -5.62 5.82
C GLU A 126 -5.73 -4.16 5.61
N ILE A 127 -4.84 -3.34 5.01
CA ILE A 127 -5.13 -1.93 4.69
C ILE A 127 -6.33 -1.82 3.74
N GLU A 128 -6.37 -2.63 2.69
CA GLU A 128 -7.46 -2.62 1.72
C GLU A 128 -8.79 -3.04 2.37
N SER A 129 -8.80 -4.13 3.14
CA SER A 129 -10.01 -4.60 3.83
C SER A 129 -10.52 -3.56 4.83
N ASN A 130 -9.64 -2.98 5.65
CA ASN A 130 -9.99 -1.93 6.60
C ASN A 130 -10.50 -0.66 5.90
N TYR A 131 -9.95 -0.30 4.73
CA TYR A 131 -10.44 0.83 3.94
C TYR A 131 -11.84 0.55 3.37
N GLN A 132 -12.06 -0.62 2.77
CA GLN A 132 -13.36 -1.03 2.23
C GLN A 132 -14.45 -1.03 3.32
N GLN A 133 -14.15 -1.58 4.50
CA GLN A 133 -15.07 -1.56 5.64
C GLN A 133 -15.42 -0.13 6.08
N ARG A 134 -14.40 0.73 6.25
CA ARG A 134 -14.60 2.14 6.64
C ARG A 134 -15.41 2.93 5.61
N MET A 135 -15.16 2.70 4.32
CA MET A 135 -15.91 3.36 3.25
C MET A 135 -17.36 2.90 3.24
N SER A 136 -17.62 1.59 3.35
CA SER A 136 -18.99 1.06 3.42
C SER A 136 -19.77 1.60 4.63
N ILE A 137 -19.13 1.71 5.80
CA ILE A 137 -19.75 2.34 6.98
C ILE A 137 -20.08 3.82 6.70
N TYR A 138 -19.15 4.57 6.12
CA TYR A 138 -19.35 5.98 5.78
C TYR A 138 -20.48 6.18 4.76
N GLU A 139 -20.48 5.42 3.66
CA GLU A 139 -21.52 5.49 2.62
C GLU A 139 -22.91 5.16 3.16
N ASN A 140 -23.03 4.13 4.00
CA ASN A 140 -24.28 3.78 4.67
C ASN A 140 -24.77 4.90 5.61
N GLN A 141 -23.87 5.54 6.35
CA GLN A 141 -24.20 6.69 7.21
C GLN A 141 -24.63 7.91 6.39
N GLN A 142 -23.91 8.26 5.31
CA GLN A 142 -24.29 9.35 4.42
C GLN A 142 -25.65 9.11 3.76
N LYS A 143 -25.91 7.87 3.31
CA LYS A 143 -27.21 7.48 2.77
C LYS A 143 -28.33 7.62 3.80
N ALA A 144 -28.14 7.13 5.03
CA ALA A 144 -29.16 7.25 6.08
C ALA A 144 -29.46 8.72 6.44
N LEU A 145 -28.43 9.57 6.53
CA LEU A 145 -28.59 11.01 6.76
C LEU A 145 -29.32 11.71 5.60
N PHE A 146 -28.99 11.35 4.35
CA PHE A 146 -29.67 11.88 3.17
C PHE A 146 -31.14 11.44 3.11
N ASP A 147 -31.43 10.15 3.35
CA ASP A 147 -32.79 9.62 3.32
C ASP A 147 -33.67 10.27 4.41
N LEU A 148 -33.12 10.51 5.60
CA LEU A 148 -33.77 11.28 6.67
C LEU A 148 -34.05 12.73 6.24
N TRP A 149 -33.02 13.46 5.82
CA TRP A 149 -33.15 14.86 5.37
C TRP A 149 -34.17 14.99 4.22
N PHE A 150 -34.12 14.09 3.24
CA PHE A 150 -35.05 14.07 2.12
C PHE A 150 -36.50 13.78 2.57
N SER A 151 -36.68 12.87 3.53
CA SER A 151 -37.97 12.60 4.15
C SER A 151 -38.51 13.83 4.89
N ASP A 152 -37.68 14.54 5.65
CA ASP A 152 -38.07 15.74 6.40
C ASP A 152 -38.48 16.90 5.46
N ILE A 153 -37.71 17.15 4.40
CA ILE A 153 -38.05 18.13 3.36
C ILE A 153 -39.36 17.76 2.66
N LYS A 154 -39.54 16.48 2.30
CA LYS A 154 -40.79 15.99 1.70
C LYS A 154 -41.99 16.17 2.63
N ALA A 155 -41.82 15.89 3.93
CA ALA A 155 -42.83 16.09 4.94
C ALA A 155 -43.24 17.57 5.03
N GLN A 156 -42.28 18.49 5.18
CA GLN A 156 -42.53 19.94 5.23
C GLN A 156 -43.29 20.46 4.01
N LEU A 157 -42.87 20.06 2.80
CA LEU A 157 -43.54 20.46 1.55
C LEU A 157 -44.97 19.94 1.47
N SER A 158 -45.21 18.69 1.90
CA SER A 158 -46.54 18.08 1.90
C SER A 158 -47.49 18.62 2.98
N GLY A 159 -46.94 19.02 4.13
CA GLY A 159 -47.71 19.35 5.33
C GLY A 159 -48.23 20.78 5.35
N ASP A 160 -47.34 21.77 5.20
CA ASP A 160 -47.58 23.08 5.84
C ASP A 160 -47.83 24.26 4.89
N VAL A 161 -47.09 24.38 3.78
CA VAL A 161 -47.19 25.55 2.89
C VAL A 161 -47.91 25.20 1.59
N ALA A 162 -47.38 24.28 0.78
CA ALA A 162 -48.00 23.93 -0.49
C ALA A 162 -49.35 23.22 -0.29
N GLY A 163 -49.43 22.26 0.64
CA GLY A 163 -50.68 21.56 0.96
C GLY A 163 -51.78 22.47 1.50
N ASN A 164 -51.45 23.49 2.30
CA ASN A 164 -52.43 24.45 2.80
C ASN A 164 -52.80 25.52 1.78
N LEU A 165 -51.85 25.99 0.95
CA LEU A 165 -52.16 26.85 -0.21
C LEU A 165 -53.12 26.16 -1.19
N GLN A 166 -52.88 24.88 -1.50
CA GLN A 166 -53.76 24.09 -2.37
C GLN A 166 -55.19 24.02 -1.80
N LYS A 167 -55.35 23.66 -0.52
CA LYS A 167 -56.65 23.65 0.17
C LYS A 167 -57.32 25.03 0.20
N GLN A 168 -56.55 26.11 0.38
CA GLN A 168 -57.07 27.48 0.34
C GLN A 168 -57.55 27.87 -1.06
N ILE A 169 -56.80 27.51 -2.11
CA ILE A 169 -57.18 27.73 -3.51
C ILE A 169 -58.47 26.96 -3.86
N GLU A 170 -58.58 25.69 -3.45
CA GLU A 170 -59.79 24.88 -3.66
C GLU A 170 -61.00 25.43 -2.88
N THR A 171 -60.77 25.91 -1.64
CA THR A 171 -61.81 26.58 -0.82
C THR A 171 -62.23 27.93 -1.40
N LEU A 172 -61.32 28.66 -2.05
CA LEU A 172 -61.63 29.91 -2.75
C LEU A 172 -62.38 29.63 -4.05
N GLY A 173 -61.93 28.66 -4.84
CA GLY A 173 -62.57 28.20 -6.07
C GLY A 173 -64.03 27.82 -5.85
N THR A 174 -64.31 26.99 -4.84
CA THR A 174 -65.68 26.59 -4.46
C THR A 174 -66.54 27.74 -3.92
N LYS A 175 -65.96 28.84 -3.43
CA LYS A 175 -66.71 30.05 -3.01
C LYS A 175 -67.04 30.99 -4.17
N ILE A 176 -66.27 30.97 -5.25
CA ILE A 176 -66.52 31.79 -6.45
C ILE A 176 -67.26 31.01 -7.55
N ASP A 177 -67.38 29.70 -7.42
CA ASP A 177 -68.18 28.87 -8.31
C ASP A 177 -69.65 29.30 -8.29
N GLY A 178 -70.23 29.55 -9.46
CA GLY A 178 -71.54 30.17 -9.63
C GLY A 178 -71.61 31.71 -9.44
N PHE A 179 -70.53 32.37 -9.00
CA PHE A 179 -70.45 33.84 -8.84
C PHE A 179 -69.52 34.51 -9.87
N LEU A 180 -69.43 33.95 -11.08
CA LEU A 180 -68.75 34.61 -12.18
C LEU A 180 -69.42 35.96 -12.49
N PRO A 181 -68.66 37.03 -12.83
CA PRO A 181 -69.25 38.27 -13.31
C PRO A 181 -69.97 38.03 -14.65
N ASN A 182 -71.29 38.19 -14.62
CA ASN A 182 -72.15 38.01 -15.80
C ASN A 182 -72.76 39.35 -16.20
N ASP A 183 -72.53 39.78 -17.43
CA ASP A 183 -73.20 40.96 -17.98
C ASP A 183 -74.64 40.58 -18.37
N ILE A 184 -75.61 41.02 -17.60
CA ILE A 184 -77.04 40.78 -17.84
C ILE A 184 -77.69 42.07 -18.37
N THR A 185 -78.28 41.98 -19.55
CA THR A 185 -79.00 43.08 -20.21
C THR A 185 -80.40 42.67 -20.60
N PHE A 186 -81.36 43.59 -20.41
CA PHE A 186 -82.76 43.44 -20.80
C PHE A 186 -83.02 44.26 -22.05
N SER A 187 -83.80 43.72 -22.99
CA SER A 187 -84.33 44.50 -24.10
C SER A 187 -85.35 45.53 -23.60
N THR A 188 -85.49 46.64 -24.33
CA THR A 188 -86.41 47.74 -23.97
C THR A 188 -87.89 47.35 -24.00
N ASP A 189 -88.25 46.26 -24.68
CA ASP A 189 -89.59 45.66 -24.70
C ASP A 189 -89.80 44.59 -23.61
N GLY A 190 -88.77 44.28 -22.82
CA GLY A 190 -88.79 43.27 -21.76
C GLY A 190 -88.85 41.81 -22.22
N LYS A 191 -88.79 41.54 -23.53
CA LYS A 191 -88.97 40.18 -24.09
C LYS A 191 -87.68 39.37 -24.23
N THR A 192 -86.52 40.00 -24.08
CA THR A 192 -85.22 39.34 -24.26
C THR A 192 -84.28 39.68 -23.12
N ILE A 193 -83.67 38.64 -22.55
CA ILE A 193 -82.58 38.74 -21.58
C ILE A 193 -81.32 38.19 -22.25
N THR A 194 -80.26 39.00 -22.31
CA THR A 194 -78.93 38.54 -22.75
C THR A 194 -78.00 38.49 -21.56
N GLU A 195 -77.49 37.30 -21.27
CA GLU A 195 -76.47 37.03 -20.26
C GLU A 195 -75.16 36.69 -20.95
N LYS A 196 -74.07 37.41 -20.65
CA LYS A 196 -72.73 37.14 -21.20
C LYS A 196 -71.74 36.80 -20.10
N VAL A 197 -71.02 35.69 -20.30
CA VAL A 197 -70.03 35.12 -19.37
C VAL A 197 -68.81 34.71 -20.18
N ASN A 198 -67.75 35.53 -20.14
CA ASN A 198 -66.57 35.40 -21.01
C ASN A 198 -66.99 35.29 -22.49
N ASP A 199 -66.55 34.24 -23.18
CA ASP A 199 -66.84 33.97 -24.60
C ASP A 199 -68.22 33.35 -24.86
N LYS A 200 -69.00 33.05 -23.81
CA LYS A 200 -70.35 32.49 -23.91
C LYS A 200 -71.39 33.58 -23.71
N LYS A 201 -72.45 33.53 -24.52
CA LYS A 201 -73.61 34.44 -24.41
C LYS A 201 -74.89 33.62 -24.54
N ILE A 202 -75.76 33.70 -23.54
CA ILE A 202 -77.10 33.10 -23.59
C ILE A 202 -78.11 34.21 -23.84
N VAL A 203 -78.90 34.06 -24.90
CA VAL A 203 -80.02 34.96 -25.22
C VAL A 203 -81.32 34.20 -24.92
N THR A 204 -82.05 34.63 -23.90
CA THR A 204 -83.36 34.09 -23.53
C THR A 204 -84.46 35.00 -24.09
N GLU A 205 -85.31 34.46 -24.96
CA GLU A 205 -86.42 35.14 -25.62
C GLU A 205 -87.75 34.57 -25.11
N PHE A 206 -88.61 35.45 -24.58
CA PHE A 206 -89.97 35.14 -24.16
C PHE A 206 -90.92 35.23 -25.37
N ILE A 207 -91.10 34.09 -26.05
CA ILE A 207 -91.86 34.02 -27.31
C ILE A 207 -93.37 34.10 -27.06
N SER A 208 -93.86 33.42 -26.02
CA SER A 208 -95.26 33.44 -25.59
C SER A 208 -95.40 33.02 -24.13
N ASP A 209 -96.60 33.17 -23.56
CA ASP A 209 -96.99 32.66 -22.23
C ASP A 209 -96.74 31.15 -22.02
N THR A 210 -96.47 30.42 -23.10
CA THR A 210 -96.24 28.96 -23.11
C THR A 210 -94.87 28.55 -23.67
N THR A 211 -94.06 29.48 -24.20
CA THR A 211 -92.80 29.16 -24.89
C THR A 211 -91.69 30.17 -24.58
N ILE A 212 -90.56 29.66 -24.13
CA ILE A 212 -89.30 30.41 -23.97
C ILE A 212 -88.24 29.73 -24.86
N VAL A 213 -87.41 30.52 -25.54
CA VAL A 213 -86.28 30.01 -26.32
C VAL A 213 -84.98 30.57 -25.75
N GLN A 214 -84.01 29.71 -25.48
CA GLN A 214 -82.66 30.09 -25.04
C GLN A 214 -81.64 29.72 -26.11
N LYS A 215 -80.88 30.69 -26.60
CA LYS A 215 -79.85 30.52 -27.62
C LYS A 215 -78.48 30.67 -26.98
N LEU A 216 -77.68 29.60 -26.95
CA LEU A 216 -76.29 29.63 -26.52
C LEU A 216 -75.41 29.99 -27.71
N TYR A 217 -74.68 31.10 -27.57
CA TYR A 217 -73.60 31.50 -28.47
C TYR A 217 -72.25 31.24 -27.79
N VAL A 218 -71.28 30.79 -28.58
CA VAL A 218 -69.87 30.64 -28.19
C VAL A 218 -69.04 31.39 -29.22
N ASN A 219 -68.19 32.34 -28.80
CA ASN A 219 -67.46 33.25 -29.71
C ASN A 219 -68.41 33.97 -30.69
N GLU A 220 -69.56 34.44 -30.18
CA GLU A 220 -70.64 35.08 -30.96
C GLU A 220 -71.31 34.19 -32.05
N VAL A 221 -70.92 32.91 -32.20
CA VAL A 221 -71.55 31.94 -33.09
C VAL A 221 -72.62 31.14 -32.34
N LEU A 222 -73.83 31.02 -32.91
CA LEU A 222 -74.89 30.18 -32.35
C LEU A 222 -74.43 28.73 -32.29
N ASN A 223 -74.45 28.14 -31.10
CA ASN A 223 -73.94 26.80 -30.83
C ASN A 223 -75.06 25.80 -30.52
N LEU A 224 -76.04 26.20 -29.71
CA LEU A 224 -77.22 25.40 -29.36
C LEU A 224 -78.45 26.31 -29.17
N THR A 225 -79.62 25.80 -29.48
CA THR A 225 -80.93 26.41 -29.19
C THR A 225 -81.76 25.47 -28.32
N LYS A 226 -82.16 25.94 -27.14
CA LYS A 226 -83.05 25.24 -26.22
C LYS A 226 -84.45 25.86 -26.28
N THR A 227 -85.45 25.10 -26.71
CA THR A 227 -86.85 25.49 -26.64
C THR A 227 -87.51 24.87 -25.41
N ILE A 228 -88.11 25.72 -24.57
CA ILE A 228 -88.81 25.35 -23.34
C ILE A 228 -90.30 25.60 -23.58
N THR A 229 -91.11 24.54 -23.49
CA THR A 229 -92.57 24.60 -23.69
C THR A 229 -93.30 24.20 -22.42
N PHE A 230 -94.17 25.09 -21.94
CA PHE A 230 -95.02 24.88 -20.77
C PHE A 230 -96.34 24.21 -21.18
N LEU A 231 -96.53 22.97 -20.75
CA LEU A 231 -97.68 22.13 -21.05
C LEU A 231 -98.62 22.03 -19.83
N ASN A 232 -99.90 21.80 -20.09
CA ASN A 232 -100.93 21.60 -19.05
C ASN A 232 -100.95 22.73 -17.99
N GLY A 233 -100.98 23.99 -18.45
CA GLY A 233 -101.00 25.17 -17.57
C GLY A 233 -99.71 25.34 -16.74
N GLY A 234 -98.56 24.96 -17.28
CA GLY A 234 -97.25 25.07 -16.60
C GLY A 234 -96.92 23.91 -15.67
N LYS A 235 -97.80 22.91 -15.51
CA LYS A 235 -97.55 21.74 -14.64
C LYS A 235 -96.50 20.79 -15.20
N ASN A 236 -96.33 20.75 -16.51
CA ASN A 236 -95.32 19.95 -17.19
C ASN A 236 -94.45 20.88 -18.04
N ILE A 237 -93.12 20.77 -17.94
CA ILE A 237 -92.17 21.53 -18.75
C ILE A 237 -91.51 20.54 -19.71
N LYS A 238 -91.59 20.80 -21.02
CA LYS A 238 -90.82 20.07 -22.03
C LYS A 238 -89.66 20.94 -22.47
N GLU A 239 -88.46 20.40 -22.42
CA GLU A 239 -87.26 21.03 -22.96
C GLU A 239 -86.77 20.24 -24.18
N VAL A 240 -86.42 20.94 -25.26
CA VAL A 240 -85.80 20.37 -26.46
C VAL A 240 -84.55 21.20 -26.75
N VAL A 241 -83.42 20.54 -26.99
CA VAL A 241 -82.14 21.18 -27.34
C VAL A 241 -81.75 20.71 -28.74
N GLU A 242 -81.45 21.68 -29.61
CA GLU A 242 -81.11 21.52 -31.04
C GLU A 242 -79.84 22.30 -31.39
#